data_AF-A0A969VZ61-F1
#
_entry.id   AF-A0A969VZ61-F1
#
_cell.length_a   1.000
_cell.length_b   1.000
_cell.length_c   1.000
_cell.angle_alpha   90.00
_cell.angle_beta   90.00
_cell.angle_gamma   90.00
#
_symmetry.space_group_name_H-M   'P 1'
#
loop_
_entity.id
_entity.type
_entity.pdbx_description
1 polymer ?
#
loop_
_entity_poly.entity_id
_entity_poly.type
_entity_poly.pdbx_seq_one_letter_code
_entity_poly.pdbx_strand_id
1 'polypeptide(L)'
;MNTQEYAKAYVGNRLNCTDCHLDGGLNPNAASFVGLAAVYPEYRPRSARVNTLADRVNECFERSLNGRALPPDSFKLQAVVAYITWLSRGVPSGATIPWRGLQRIDSRRPLDPGNGKNLFAGKCAFCHGSDGQGTMAAPTVWGPQSYTIAAGSGTGDGRCCLHQVEYAAWLGLEPVGR
;
A
#
# COMPACT_ATOMS: atom_id res chain seq x y z
N MET A 1 -12.97 0.35 3.68
CA MET A 1 -12.29 1.64 3.97
C MET A 1 -12.15 2.42 2.67
N ASN A 2 -13.10 3.33 2.40
CA ASN A 2 -13.14 4.15 1.17
C ASN A 2 -12.55 5.53 1.45
N THR A 3 -11.27 5.75 1.12
CA THR A 3 -10.60 7.03 1.36
C THR A 3 -11.00 8.08 0.33
N GLN A 4 -11.41 7.68 -0.88
CA GLN A 4 -11.93 8.58 -1.89
C GLN A 4 -13.24 9.25 -1.46
N GLU A 5 -14.06 8.56 -0.67
CA GLU A 5 -15.30 9.09 -0.11
C GLU A 5 -15.06 9.84 1.21
N TYR A 6 -14.38 9.22 2.16
CA TYR A 6 -14.31 9.75 3.52
C TYR A 6 -13.11 10.65 3.80
N ALA A 7 -12.08 10.64 2.96
CA ALA A 7 -10.82 11.34 3.23
C ALA A 7 -10.22 12.02 1.98
N LYS A 8 -11.04 12.35 0.97
CA LYS A 8 -10.58 12.88 -0.33
C LYS A 8 -9.57 14.03 -0.23
N ALA A 9 -9.78 14.95 0.70
CA ALA A 9 -8.90 16.11 0.93
C ALA A 9 -7.47 15.78 1.44
N TYR A 10 -7.20 14.50 1.72
CA TYR A 10 -5.92 13.99 2.22
C TYR A 10 -5.29 12.96 1.28
N VAL A 11 -5.92 12.70 0.13
CA VAL A 11 -5.50 11.69 -0.85
C VAL A 11 -5.16 12.38 -2.16
N GLY A 12 -3.92 12.23 -2.63
CA GLY A 12 -3.45 12.85 -3.89
C GLY A 12 -3.50 11.92 -5.09
N ASN A 13 -4.03 10.71 -4.94
CA ASN A 13 -4.12 9.72 -6.01
C ASN A 13 -5.51 9.05 -6.07
N ARG A 14 -5.66 7.97 -6.84
CA ARG A 14 -6.95 7.26 -7.03
C ARG A 14 -7.10 5.99 -6.19
N LEU A 15 -6.22 5.80 -5.20
CA LEU A 15 -6.21 4.60 -4.38
C LEU A 15 -7.08 4.71 -3.13
N ASN A 16 -7.51 3.55 -2.65
CA ASN A 16 -8.14 3.28 -1.35
C ASN A 16 -7.28 2.33 -0.52
N CYS A 17 -7.47 2.32 0.81
CA CYS A 17 -6.82 1.33 1.68
C CYS A 17 -7.10 -0.10 1.19
N THR A 18 -8.32 -0.36 0.75
CA THR A 18 -8.79 -1.68 0.30
C THR A 18 -8.19 -2.14 -1.02
N ASP A 19 -7.50 -1.27 -1.75
CA ASP A 19 -6.80 -1.64 -2.99
C ASP A 19 -5.52 -2.45 -2.71
N CYS A 20 -5.00 -2.37 -1.48
CA CYS A 20 -3.85 -3.18 -1.02
C CYS A 20 -4.18 -4.02 0.21
N HIS A 21 -5.08 -3.54 1.07
CA HIS A 21 -5.56 -4.24 2.26
C HIS A 21 -6.91 -4.90 1.96
N LEU A 22 -6.82 -6.05 1.27
CA LEU A 22 -7.99 -6.76 0.75
C LEU A 22 -8.93 -7.21 1.88
N ASP A 23 -10.20 -7.41 1.54
CA ASP A 23 -11.26 -7.85 2.47
C ASP A 23 -11.39 -6.94 3.69
N GLY A 24 -11.25 -5.63 3.48
CA GLY A 24 -11.25 -4.65 4.58
C GLY A 24 -10.02 -4.72 5.49
N GLY A 25 -8.96 -5.39 5.06
CA GLY A 25 -7.78 -5.69 5.86
C GLY A 25 -7.89 -6.97 6.67
N LEU A 26 -8.83 -7.87 6.34
CA LEU A 26 -8.94 -9.19 6.96
C LEU A 26 -8.05 -10.23 6.29
N ASN A 27 -7.67 -10.03 5.02
CA ASN A 27 -6.96 -11.02 4.24
C ASN A 27 -5.53 -11.26 4.74
N PRO A 28 -5.18 -12.47 5.22
CA PRO A 28 -3.86 -12.75 5.80
C PRO A 28 -2.70 -12.67 4.80
N ASN A 29 -2.99 -12.68 3.50
CA ASN A 29 -1.98 -12.60 2.44
C ASN A 29 -1.87 -11.20 1.82
N ALA A 30 -2.70 -10.24 2.26
CA ALA A 30 -2.73 -8.88 1.72
C ALA A 30 -2.57 -7.83 2.83
N ALA A 31 -1.49 -7.93 3.59
CA ALA A 31 -1.14 -6.99 4.65
C ALA A 31 -2.29 -6.75 5.64
N SER A 32 -2.81 -7.83 6.23
CA SER A 32 -3.92 -7.79 7.18
C SER A 32 -3.68 -6.79 8.34
N PHE A 33 -4.77 -6.16 8.78
CA PHE A 33 -4.83 -5.33 9.97
C PHE A 33 -5.04 -6.13 11.26
N VAL A 34 -5.44 -7.40 11.15
CA VAL A 34 -5.77 -8.25 12.30
C VAL A 34 -4.54 -8.43 13.18
N GLY A 35 -4.67 -8.05 14.45
CA GLY A 35 -3.61 -8.09 15.45
C GLY A 35 -2.64 -6.91 15.38
N LEU A 36 -2.70 -6.04 14.38
CA LEU A 36 -1.71 -4.99 14.18
C LEU A 36 -1.63 -4.02 15.36
N ALA A 37 -2.74 -3.75 16.06
CA ALA A 37 -2.72 -2.88 17.23
C ALA A 37 -1.92 -3.48 18.41
N ALA A 38 -1.79 -4.81 18.48
CA ALA A 38 -1.06 -5.49 19.55
C ALA A 38 0.47 -5.37 19.44
N VAL A 39 0.99 -4.94 18.29
CA VAL A 39 2.43 -4.82 18.01
C VAL A 39 2.89 -3.37 17.81
N TYR A 40 2.01 -2.39 18.03
CA TYR A 40 2.38 -0.97 18.10
C TYR A 40 2.20 -0.46 19.54
N PRO A 41 3.03 0.50 19.99
CA PRO A 41 4.06 1.20 19.23
C PRO A 41 5.29 0.34 18.89
N GLU A 42 5.96 0.63 17.77
CA GLU A 42 7.08 -0.16 17.23
C GLU A 42 8.21 0.74 16.73
N TYR A 43 9.46 0.36 16.98
CA TYR A 43 10.61 1.02 16.35
C TYR A 43 10.67 0.74 14.85
N ARG A 44 10.79 1.79 14.04
CA ARG A 44 10.83 1.68 12.59
C ARG A 44 12.16 2.22 12.06
N PRO A 45 12.99 1.38 11.43
CA PRO A 45 14.28 1.82 10.89
C PRO A 45 14.16 2.98 9.89
N ARG A 46 13.08 2.99 9.09
CA ARG A 46 12.84 4.04 8.09
C ARG A 46 12.66 5.44 8.68
N SER A 47 12.00 5.54 9.83
CA SER A 47 11.77 6.82 10.52
C SER A 47 12.76 7.05 11.66
N ALA A 48 13.62 6.07 11.94
CA ALA A 48 14.57 6.05 13.07
C ALA A 48 13.93 6.40 14.42
N ARG A 49 12.66 6.04 14.62
CA ARG A 49 11.91 6.32 15.86
C ARG A 49 10.88 5.24 16.15
N VAL A 50 10.35 5.28 17.36
CA VAL A 50 9.16 4.53 17.75
C VAL A 50 7.93 5.19 17.12
N ASN A 51 7.24 4.47 16.26
CA ASN A 51 6.00 4.90 15.64
C ASN A 51 4.80 4.31 16.39
N THR A 52 3.76 5.12 16.57
CA THR A 52 2.43 4.66 16.97
C THR A 52 1.67 4.04 15.77
N LEU A 53 0.53 3.41 16.04
CA LEU A 53 -0.37 2.95 14.98
C LEU A 53 -0.91 4.13 14.14
N ALA A 54 -1.15 5.28 14.77
CA ALA A 54 -1.58 6.49 14.08
C ALA A 54 -0.49 7.03 13.14
N ASP A 55 0.78 7.03 13.59
CA ASP A 55 1.92 7.36 12.72
C ASP A 55 1.98 6.44 11.51
N ARG A 56 1.76 5.14 11.72
CA ARG A 56 1.76 4.17 10.62
C ARG A 56 0.67 4.43 9.59
N VAL A 57 -0.52 4.81 10.05
CA VAL A 57 -1.64 5.18 9.19
C VAL A 57 -1.27 6.42 8.37
N ASN A 58 -0.70 7.45 9.00
CA ASN A 58 -0.29 8.68 8.32
C ASN A 58 0.84 8.45 7.30
N GLU A 59 1.80 7.57 7.58
CA GLU A 59 2.80 7.17 6.58
C GLU A 59 2.17 6.55 5.32
N CYS A 60 1.03 5.86 5.47
CA CYS A 60 0.28 5.31 4.34
C CYS A 60 -0.39 6.42 3.53
N PHE A 61 -1.01 7.40 4.20
CA PHE A 61 -1.59 8.58 3.52
C PHE A 61 -0.55 9.34 2.71
N GLU A 62 0.61 9.61 3.30
CA GLU A 62 1.67 10.37 2.64
C GLU A 62 2.28 9.61 1.45
N ARG A 63 2.50 8.29 1.59
CA ARG A 63 3.28 7.53 0.59
C ARG A 63 2.41 6.73 -0.36
N SER A 64 1.53 5.89 0.17
CA SER A 64 0.69 5.00 -0.63
C SER A 64 -0.45 5.77 -1.30
N LEU A 65 -1.02 6.77 -0.62
CA LEU A 65 -2.12 7.59 -1.14
C LEU A 65 -1.63 8.91 -1.77
N ASN A 66 -0.31 9.09 -1.89
CA ASN A 66 0.35 10.30 -2.40
C ASN A 66 -0.25 11.60 -1.82
N GLY A 67 -0.54 11.55 -0.53
CA GLY A 67 -1.38 12.53 0.14
C GLY A 67 -0.63 13.26 1.24
N ARG A 68 -1.38 13.65 2.27
CA ARG A 68 -0.83 14.29 3.47
C ARG A 68 -1.39 13.63 4.71
N ALA A 69 -0.64 13.69 5.80
CA ALA A 69 -1.08 13.19 7.09
C ALA A 69 -2.46 13.76 7.50
N LEU A 70 -3.27 12.90 8.12
CA LEU A 70 -4.46 13.32 8.84
C LEU A 70 -4.05 14.00 10.15
N PRO A 71 -4.78 15.04 10.61
CA PRO A 71 -4.53 15.65 11.90
C PRO A 71 -4.63 14.62 13.03
N PRO A 72 -3.76 14.68 14.06
CA PRO A 72 -3.72 13.71 15.16
C PRO A 72 -5.05 13.56 15.91
N ASP A 73 -5.80 14.66 16.04
CA ASP A 73 -7.09 14.77 16.71
C ASP A 73 -8.28 14.55 15.76
N SER A 74 -8.04 14.27 14.48
CA SER A 74 -9.12 14.10 13.53
C SER A 74 -9.91 12.81 13.76
N PHE A 75 -11.24 12.93 13.68
CA PHE A 75 -12.15 11.79 13.71
C PHE A 75 -11.78 10.71 12.66
N LYS A 76 -11.26 11.12 11.50
CA LYS A 76 -10.88 10.21 10.41
C LYS A 76 -9.71 9.30 10.83
N LEU A 77 -8.68 9.86 11.44
CA LEU A 77 -7.53 9.08 11.91
C LEU A 77 -7.95 8.16 13.06
N GLN A 78 -8.71 8.70 14.02
CA GLN A 78 -9.21 7.94 15.16
C GLN A 78 -10.11 6.78 14.73
N ALA A 79 -10.96 6.97 13.72
CA ALA A 79 -11.83 5.91 13.19
C ALA A 79 -11.03 4.76 12.56
N VAL A 80 -9.97 5.05 11.80
CA VAL A 80 -9.09 4.04 11.23
C VAL A 80 -8.34 3.28 12.33
N VAL A 81 -7.78 3.99 13.30
CA VAL A 81 -7.10 3.38 14.46
C VAL A 81 -8.07 2.51 15.26
N ALA A 82 -9.27 3.01 15.56
CA ALA A 82 -10.29 2.27 16.30
C ALA A 82 -10.72 0.98 15.57
N TYR A 83 -10.86 1.03 14.24
CA TYR A 83 -11.18 -0.15 13.43
C TYR A 83 -10.06 -1.21 13.50
N ILE A 84 -8.80 -0.81 13.34
CA ILE A 84 -7.66 -1.74 13.43
C ILE A 84 -7.54 -2.32 14.85
N THR A 85 -7.77 -1.51 15.88
CA THR A 85 -7.82 -1.96 17.27
C THR A 85 -8.96 -2.96 17.51
N TRP A 86 -10.14 -2.72 16.93
CA TRP A 86 -11.27 -3.64 16.99
C TRP A 86 -10.94 -4.99 16.35
N LEU A 87 -10.30 -4.98 15.17
CA LEU A 87 -9.81 -6.21 14.51
C LEU A 87 -8.72 -6.95 15.29
N SER A 88 -8.07 -6.29 16.24
CA SER A 88 -6.98 -6.86 17.04
C SER A 88 -7.44 -7.40 18.40
N ARG A 89 -8.75 -7.41 18.69
CA ARG A 89 -9.29 -7.95 19.95
C ARG A 89 -8.89 -9.41 20.14
N GLY A 90 -8.46 -9.74 21.35
CA GLY A 90 -8.03 -11.10 21.71
C GLY A 90 -6.59 -11.45 21.30
N VAL A 91 -5.88 -10.58 20.58
CA VAL A 91 -4.45 -10.76 20.29
C VAL A 91 -3.63 -10.18 21.45
N PRO A 92 -2.79 -10.97 22.13
CA PRO A 92 -1.97 -10.47 23.23
C PRO A 92 -0.99 -9.39 22.78
N SER A 93 -0.75 -8.39 23.64
CA SER A 93 0.28 -7.36 23.40
C SER A 93 1.65 -8.01 23.18
N GLY A 94 2.37 -7.58 22.16
CA GLY A 94 3.69 -8.12 21.79
C GLY A 94 3.65 -9.48 21.10
N ALA A 95 2.47 -10.03 20.77
CA ALA A 95 2.38 -11.29 20.06
C ALA A 95 3.04 -11.24 18.68
N THR A 96 3.67 -12.36 18.29
CA THR A 96 4.08 -12.59 16.91
C THR A 96 2.85 -12.85 16.06
N ILE A 97 2.69 -12.09 14.97
CA ILE A 97 1.55 -12.19 14.06
C ILE A 97 2.03 -12.88 12.77
N PRO A 98 1.68 -14.16 12.52
CA PRO A 98 2.22 -14.92 11.38
C PRO A 98 1.84 -14.35 10.01
N TRP A 99 0.68 -13.70 9.91
CA TRP A 99 0.18 -13.07 8.68
C TRP A 99 0.56 -11.59 8.54
N ARG A 100 1.50 -11.10 9.36
CA ARG A 100 1.90 -9.69 9.34
C ARG A 100 2.62 -9.33 8.04
N GLY A 101 2.17 -8.25 7.41
CA GLY A 101 2.82 -7.69 6.22
C GLY A 101 2.48 -8.45 4.94
N LEU A 102 3.33 -8.30 3.92
CA LEU A 102 3.22 -9.02 2.67
C LEU A 102 4.30 -10.10 2.64
N GLN A 103 3.90 -11.32 2.26
CA GLN A 103 4.85 -12.40 2.07
C GLN A 103 5.79 -12.07 0.91
N ARG A 104 7.08 -12.32 1.11
CA ARG A 104 8.08 -12.12 0.07
C ARG A 104 8.01 -13.27 -0.92
N ILE A 105 7.91 -12.96 -2.20
CA ILE A 105 8.04 -13.94 -3.27
C ILE A 105 9.50 -13.98 -3.69
N ASP A 106 10.17 -15.08 -3.38
CA ASP A 106 11.56 -15.29 -3.75
C ASP A 106 11.67 -15.97 -5.11
N SER A 107 12.27 -15.26 -6.06
CA SER A 107 12.64 -15.81 -7.36
C SER A 107 14.15 -15.75 -7.53
N ARG A 108 14.74 -16.88 -7.93
CA ARG A 108 16.14 -16.94 -8.38
C ARG A 108 16.29 -16.57 -9.86
N ARG A 109 15.16 -16.45 -10.58
CA ARG A 109 15.16 -16.03 -11.98
C ARG A 109 15.30 -14.50 -12.06
N PRO A 110 16.17 -13.97 -12.94
CA PRO A 110 16.20 -12.55 -13.23
C PRO A 110 14.83 -12.03 -13.64
N LEU A 111 14.57 -10.76 -13.33
CA LEU A 111 13.37 -10.08 -13.80
C LEU A 111 13.49 -9.90 -15.33
N ASP A 112 12.42 -10.26 -16.05
CA ASP A 112 12.31 -10.07 -17.50
C ASP A 112 11.14 -9.11 -17.78
N PRO A 113 11.42 -7.83 -18.05
CA PRO A 113 10.40 -6.84 -18.35
C PRO A 113 9.58 -7.16 -19.62
N GLY A 114 10.19 -7.82 -20.61
CA GLY A 114 9.51 -8.20 -21.85
C GLY A 114 8.45 -9.27 -21.59
N ASN A 115 8.80 -10.30 -20.83
CA ASN A 115 7.83 -11.28 -20.35
C ASN A 115 6.79 -10.66 -19.40
N GLY A 116 7.22 -9.76 -18.51
CA GLY A 116 6.33 -9.01 -17.61
C GLY A 116 5.24 -8.24 -18.37
N LYS A 117 5.61 -7.58 -19.48
CA LYS A 117 4.66 -6.89 -20.36
C LYS A 117 3.63 -7.85 -20.97
N ASN A 118 4.07 -8.98 -21.48
CA ASN A 118 3.18 -9.99 -22.07
C ASN A 118 2.22 -10.58 -21.03
N LEU A 119 2.72 -10.86 -19.82
CA LEU A 119 1.90 -11.31 -18.71
C LEU A 119 0.88 -10.26 -18.27
N PHE A 120 1.28 -8.99 -18.19
CA PHE A 120 0.36 -7.91 -17.85
C PHE A 120 -0.77 -7.81 -18.88
N ALA A 121 -0.43 -7.79 -20.17
CA ALA A 121 -1.42 -7.74 -21.25
C ALA A 121 -2.40 -8.93 -21.22
N GLY A 122 -1.89 -10.15 -20.97
CA GLY A 122 -2.71 -11.36 -20.98
C GLY A 122 -3.48 -11.66 -19.69
N LYS A 123 -3.06 -11.11 -18.54
CA LYS A 123 -3.61 -11.51 -17.22
C LYS A 123 -4.09 -10.36 -16.34
N CYS A 124 -3.62 -9.14 -16.58
CA CYS A 124 -3.84 -8.01 -15.66
C CYS A 124 -4.61 -6.87 -16.32
N ALA A 125 -4.32 -6.59 -17.59
CA ALA A 125 -4.84 -5.45 -18.34
C ALA A 125 -6.37 -5.44 -18.44
N PHE A 126 -7.01 -6.60 -18.42
CA PHE A 126 -8.48 -6.69 -18.43
C PHE A 126 -9.12 -5.93 -17.26
N CYS A 127 -8.52 -5.98 -16.07
CA CYS A 127 -9.02 -5.27 -14.90
C CYS A 127 -8.31 -3.91 -14.71
N HIS A 128 -7.00 -3.86 -14.90
CA HIS A 128 -6.18 -2.68 -14.59
C HIS A 128 -6.05 -1.68 -15.74
N GLY A 129 -6.65 -1.96 -16.90
CA GLY A 129 -6.47 -1.20 -18.13
C GLY A 129 -5.18 -1.60 -18.85
N SER A 130 -5.17 -1.47 -20.18
CA SER A 130 -3.99 -1.77 -21.01
C SER A 130 -2.79 -0.88 -20.70
N ASP A 131 -3.04 0.29 -20.14
CA ASP A 131 -2.06 1.30 -19.73
C ASP A 131 -1.83 1.34 -18.22
N GLY A 132 -2.42 0.40 -17.46
CA GLY A 132 -2.29 0.30 -16.00
C GLY A 132 -2.90 1.48 -15.22
N GLN A 133 -3.70 2.34 -15.87
CA GLN A 133 -4.33 3.50 -15.22
C GLN A 133 -5.60 3.14 -14.42
N GLY A 134 -5.91 1.85 -14.31
CA GLY A 134 -7.04 1.33 -13.55
C GLY A 134 -8.36 1.46 -14.30
N THR A 135 -9.36 0.76 -13.79
CA THR A 135 -10.76 0.83 -14.24
C THR A 135 -11.67 0.93 -13.01
N MET A 136 -12.99 0.84 -13.20
CA MET A 136 -13.89 0.66 -12.05
C MET A 136 -13.68 -0.68 -11.33
N ALA A 137 -13.09 -1.68 -12.01
CA ALA A 137 -12.90 -3.03 -11.46
C ALA A 137 -11.61 -3.18 -10.66
N ALA A 138 -10.57 -2.40 -10.96
CA ALA A 138 -9.28 -2.50 -10.29
C ALA A 138 -8.49 -1.19 -10.32
N PRO A 139 -7.64 -0.93 -9.30
CA PRO A 139 -6.92 0.32 -9.15
C PRO A 139 -5.82 0.51 -10.20
N THR A 140 -5.32 1.73 -10.29
CA THR A 140 -4.12 2.04 -11.07
C THR A 140 -2.86 1.47 -10.41
N VAL A 141 -1.99 0.87 -11.21
CA VAL A 141 -0.79 0.15 -10.76
C VAL A 141 0.51 0.91 -10.99
N TRP A 142 0.49 1.95 -11.84
CA TRP A 142 1.57 2.90 -12.05
C TRP A 142 1.04 4.22 -12.64
N GLY A 143 1.90 5.23 -12.70
CA GLY A 143 1.54 6.56 -13.21
C GLY A 143 1.02 7.50 -12.13
N PRO A 144 0.64 8.74 -12.48
CA PRO A 144 0.41 9.86 -11.55
C PRO A 144 -0.72 9.61 -10.55
N GLN A 145 -1.63 8.70 -10.85
CA GLN A 145 -2.77 8.38 -9.99
C GLN A 145 -2.52 7.15 -9.10
N SER A 146 -1.33 6.54 -9.15
CA SER A 146 -0.95 5.37 -8.35
C SER A 146 -0.15 5.76 -7.09
N TYR A 147 0.38 4.77 -6.39
CA TYR A 147 1.21 4.96 -5.20
C TYR A 147 2.56 5.59 -5.56
N THR A 148 3.23 6.25 -4.61
CA THR A 148 4.57 6.80 -4.84
C THR A 148 5.65 5.72 -4.75
N ILE A 149 6.84 5.98 -5.33
CA ILE A 149 8.03 5.15 -5.14
C ILE A 149 8.42 4.96 -3.66
N ALA A 150 8.00 5.90 -2.79
CA ALA A 150 8.28 5.88 -1.37
C ALA A 150 7.35 4.92 -0.59
N ALA A 151 6.31 4.38 -1.24
CA ALA A 151 5.45 3.33 -0.70
C ALA A 151 6.25 2.03 -0.51
N GLY A 152 5.79 1.16 0.40
CA GLY A 152 6.46 -0.13 0.67
C GLY A 152 6.60 -1.05 -0.55
N SER A 153 5.70 -0.88 -1.52
CA SER A 153 5.70 -1.56 -2.82
C SER A 153 6.65 -0.92 -3.86
N GLY A 154 7.15 0.30 -3.63
CA GLY A 154 8.02 1.02 -4.57
C GLY A 154 9.52 0.91 -4.27
N THR A 155 9.91 0.51 -3.06
CA THR A 155 11.33 0.33 -2.69
C THR A 155 11.82 -1.05 -3.14
N GLY A 156 12.77 -1.10 -4.07
CA GLY A 156 13.39 -2.29 -4.70
C GLY A 156 14.17 -3.24 -3.79
N ASP A 157 13.58 -3.60 -2.64
CA ASP A 157 14.09 -4.56 -1.67
C ASP A 157 13.42 -5.93 -1.90
N GLY A 158 13.55 -6.46 -3.12
CA GLY A 158 13.09 -7.81 -3.47
C GLY A 158 11.57 -8.03 -3.43
N ARG A 159 10.76 -6.98 -3.32
CA ARG A 159 9.28 -7.04 -3.36
C ARG A 159 8.77 -6.59 -4.74
N CYS A 160 8.82 -7.49 -5.72
CA CYS A 160 8.13 -7.52 -7.04
C CYS A 160 7.98 -6.26 -7.93
N CYS A 161 8.38 -5.05 -7.53
CA CYS A 161 7.96 -3.82 -8.22
C CYS A 161 9.08 -2.76 -8.28
N LEU A 162 10.14 -3.04 -9.05
CA LEU A 162 11.04 -2.01 -9.60
C LEU A 162 10.38 -1.18 -10.73
N HIS A 163 9.08 -1.36 -10.98
CA HIS A 163 8.45 -0.98 -12.24
C HIS A 163 8.05 0.50 -12.37
N GLN A 164 7.96 1.31 -11.29
CA GLN A 164 7.58 2.72 -11.50
C GLN A 164 8.65 3.55 -12.22
N VAL A 165 9.93 3.25 -12.03
CA VAL A 165 11.03 4.03 -12.61
C VAL A 165 11.35 3.53 -14.02
N GLU A 166 11.38 2.21 -14.21
CA GLU A 166 11.67 1.63 -15.52
C GLU A 166 10.51 1.86 -16.50
N TYR A 167 9.24 1.65 -16.10
CA TYR A 167 8.08 1.81 -17.00
C TYR A 167 7.79 3.27 -17.39
N ALA A 168 8.09 4.21 -16.48
CA ALA A 168 8.11 5.65 -16.76
C ALA A 168 9.07 5.97 -17.93
N ALA A 169 10.30 5.43 -17.89
CA ALA A 169 11.27 5.56 -18.98
C ALA A 169 10.79 4.90 -20.29
N TRP A 170 10.03 3.79 -20.22
CA TRP A 170 9.48 3.10 -21.40
C TRP A 170 8.31 3.84 -22.07
N LEU A 171 7.49 4.58 -21.32
CA LEU A 171 6.33 5.33 -21.83
C LEU A 171 6.63 6.82 -22.06
N GLY A 172 7.85 7.29 -21.77
CA GLY A 172 8.19 8.71 -21.79
C GLY A 172 7.42 9.53 -20.73
N LEU A 173 6.98 8.87 -19.66
CA LEU A 173 6.26 9.49 -18.54
C LEU A 173 7.24 9.73 -17.39
N GLU A 174 7.11 10.82 -16.65
CA GLU A 174 7.94 11.03 -15.47
C GLU A 174 7.48 10.09 -14.33
N PRO A 175 8.42 9.47 -13.58
CA PRO A 175 8.07 8.75 -12.36
C PRO A 175 7.36 9.68 -11.38
N VAL A 176 6.39 9.18 -10.63
CA VAL A 176 5.72 9.97 -9.58
C VAL A 176 6.70 10.14 -8.41
N GLY A 177 7.49 11.22 -8.49
CA GLY A 177 8.61 11.52 -7.60
C GLY A 177 8.27 12.58 -6.56
N ARG A 178 8.33 12.14 -5.30
CA ARG A 178 8.22 12.85 -4.00
C ARG A 178 6.92 13.59 -3.69
#